data_AF-B2JXZ9-F1
#
_entry.id   AF-B2JXZ9-F1
#
_cell.length_a   1.000
_cell.length_b   1.000
_cell.length_c   1.000
_cell.angle_alpha   90.00
_cell.angle_beta   90.00
_cell.angle_gamma   90.00
#
_symmetry.space_group_name_H-M   'P 1'
#
loop_
_entity.id
_entity.type
_entity.pdbx_description
1 polymer ?
#
loop_
_entity_poly.entity_id
_entity_poly.type
_entity_poly.pdbx_seq_one_letter_code
_entity_poly.pdbx_strand_id
1 'polypeptide(L)'
;MPEIAEFVRSLRDAFGDDVIDDAVRGGKSGEPSFYACENERSVGTATPSGIAWRVTDAVRDRHFCAGCGGTCVGQAISCCSAWLCGTTSEKR
;
A
#
# COMPACT_ATOMS: atom_id res chain seq x y z
N MET A 1 14.08 -18.76 16.29
CA MET A 1 13.22 -18.12 15.29
C MET A 1 13.40 -18.82 13.94
N PRO A 2 12.89 -20.06 13.78
CA PRO A 2 13.05 -20.80 12.52
C PRO A 2 12.20 -20.23 11.36
N GLU A 3 10.92 -19.92 11.58
CA GLU A 3 10.03 -19.51 10.47
C GLU A 3 10.43 -18.14 9.91
N ILE A 4 10.75 -17.19 10.80
CA ILE A 4 11.22 -15.87 10.38
C ILE A 4 12.55 -15.97 9.64
N ALA A 5 13.45 -16.88 10.03
CA ALA A 5 14.73 -17.04 9.36
C ALA A 5 14.55 -17.57 7.93
N GLU A 6 13.64 -18.52 7.72
CA GLU A 6 13.30 -19.00 6.38
C GLU A 6 12.67 -17.90 5.52
N PHE A 7 11.78 -17.08 6.09
CA PHE A 7 11.21 -15.94 5.39
C PHE A 7 12.28 -14.91 5.00
N VAL A 8 13.18 -14.56 5.92
CA VAL A 8 14.31 -13.65 5.64
C VAL A 8 15.22 -14.21 4.55
N ARG A 9 15.42 -15.53 4.49
CA ARG A 9 16.15 -16.16 3.38
C ARG A 9 15.45 -15.95 2.04
N SER A 10 14.13 -16.09 1.98
CA SER A 10 13.37 -15.81 0.75
C SER A 10 13.43 -14.32 0.36
N LEU A 11 13.48 -13.41 1.33
CA LEU A 11 13.67 -11.98 1.05
C LEU A 11 15.08 -11.70 0.49
N ARG A 12 16.12 -12.35 1.00
CA ARG A 12 17.48 -12.24 0.47
C ARG A 12 17.57 -12.73 -0.97
N ASP A 13 16.90 -13.84 -1.28
CA ASP A 13 16.82 -14.38 -2.65
C ASP A 13 16.10 -13.40 -3.60
N ALA A 14 15.04 -12.74 -3.14
CA ALA A 14 14.24 -11.81 -3.96
C ALA A 14 14.88 -10.41 -4.13
N PHE A 15 15.54 -9.89 -3.09
CA PHE A 15 15.97 -8.49 -3.03
C PHE A 15 17.48 -8.31 -2.89
N GLY A 16 18.23 -9.39 -2.68
CA GLY A 16 19.66 -9.37 -2.42
C GLY A 16 20.02 -9.30 -0.94
N ASP A 17 21.18 -9.86 -0.59
CA ASP A 17 21.67 -9.93 0.79
C ASP A 17 21.92 -8.54 1.39
N ASP A 18 22.61 -7.65 0.67
CA ASP A 18 23.00 -6.33 1.16
C ASP A 18 21.79 -5.50 1.60
N VAL A 19 20.71 -5.54 0.81
CA VAL A 19 19.47 -4.79 1.09
C VAL A 19 18.82 -5.29 2.38
N ILE A 20 18.74 -6.61 2.54
CA ILE A 20 18.11 -7.20 3.72
C ILE A 20 19.00 -7.04 4.96
N ASP A 21 20.32 -7.15 4.81
CA ASP A 21 21.26 -6.95 5.90
C ASP A 21 21.29 -5.49 6.38
N ASP A 22 21.18 -4.53 5.47
CA ASP A 22 21.03 -3.12 5.82
C ASP A 22 19.74 -2.88 6.63
N ALA A 23 18.61 -3.42 6.17
CA ALA A 23 17.34 -3.30 6.88
C ALA A 23 17.38 -3.94 8.28
N VAL A 24 17.93 -5.16 8.39
CA VAL A 24 18.08 -5.86 9.68
C VAL A 24 19.00 -5.09 10.62
N ARG A 25 20.09 -4.51 10.11
CA ARG A 25 21.02 -3.70 10.90
C ARG A 25 20.34 -2.43 11.41
N GLY A 26 19.66 -1.68 10.54
CA GLY A 26 18.89 -0.50 10.93
C GLY A 26 17.84 -0.83 11.99
N GLY A 27 17.09 -1.92 11.78
CA GLY A 27 16.12 -2.46 12.74
C GLY A 27 16.72 -2.69 14.12
N LYS A 28 17.89 -3.35 14.18
CA LYS A 28 18.61 -3.61 15.43
C LYS A 28 19.20 -2.35 16.07
N SER A 29 19.48 -1.32 15.27
CA SER A 29 20.02 -0.04 15.72
C SER A 29 18.95 0.95 16.21
N GLY A 30 17.67 0.61 16.17
CA GLY A 30 16.58 1.48 16.63
C GLY A 30 15.75 2.12 15.51
N GLU A 31 16.09 1.88 14.25
CA GLU A 31 15.31 2.39 13.12
C GLU A 31 14.11 1.47 12.86
N PRO A 32 12.93 2.00 12.53
CA PRO A 32 11.73 1.20 12.25
C PRO A 32 11.77 0.56 10.83
N SER A 33 12.92 0.06 10.41
CA SER A 33 13.18 -0.55 9.09
C SER A 33 13.05 -2.07 9.09
N PHE A 34 13.24 -2.73 10.23
CA PHE A 34 13.03 -4.17 10.37
C PHE A 34 12.56 -4.53 11.79
N TYR A 35 11.51 -5.35 11.85
CA TYR A 35 11.01 -5.97 13.08
C TYR A 35 10.46 -7.36 12.77
N ALA A 36 10.80 -8.33 13.61
CA ALA A 36 10.22 -9.65 13.56
C ALA A 36 9.95 -10.16 14.98
N CYS A 37 8.87 -10.93 15.14
CA CYS A 37 8.50 -11.56 16.41
C CYS A 37 7.99 -12.97 16.14
N GLU A 38 8.55 -13.97 16.83
CA GLU A 38 8.15 -15.37 16.74
C GLU A 38 8.31 -16.03 18.11
N ASN A 39 7.26 -16.69 18.59
CA ASN A 39 7.24 -17.37 19.90
C ASN A 39 7.77 -16.46 21.03
N GLU A 40 7.20 -15.24 21.11
CA GLU A 40 7.53 -14.21 22.12
C GLU A 40 8.97 -13.65 22.02
N ARG A 41 9.75 -14.07 21.02
CA ARG A 41 11.11 -13.56 20.79
C ARG A 41 11.07 -12.56 19.65
N SER A 42 11.50 -11.34 19.93
CA SER A 42 11.54 -10.25 18.96
C SER A 42 12.96 -9.84 18.60
N VAL A 43 13.12 -9.34 17.36
CA VAL A 43 14.36 -8.75 16.84
C VAL A 43 14.01 -7.50 16.05
N GLY A 44 14.79 -6.44 16.26
CA GLY A 44 14.63 -5.17 15.57
C GLY A 44 13.64 -4.24 16.26
N THR A 45 13.29 -3.13 15.59
CA THR A 45 12.48 -2.06 16.16
C THR A 45 11.14 -2.02 15.48
N ALA A 46 10.08 -2.24 16.26
CA ALA A 46 8.72 -2.18 15.76
C ALA A 46 8.42 -0.78 15.22
N THR A 47 7.86 -0.71 14.01
CA THR A 47 7.26 0.52 13.53
C THR A 47 6.13 0.90 14.48
N PRO A 48 6.03 2.17 14.93
CA PRO A 48 4.88 2.63 15.68
C PRO A 48 3.60 2.28 14.90
N SER A 49 2.68 1.57 15.54
CA SER A 49 1.39 1.24 14.93
C SER A 49 0.65 2.55 14.64
N GLY A 50 0.71 3.04 13.41
CA GLY A 50 0.20 4.37 13.12
C GLY A 50 0.75 5.07 11.89
N ILE A 51 1.16 4.36 10.83
CA ILE A 51 1.05 4.99 9.51
C ILE A 51 -0.45 5.09 9.21
N ALA A 52 -1.08 6.09 9.81
CA ALA A 52 -2.38 6.55 9.39
C ALA A 52 -2.15 7.05 7.98
N TRP A 53 -2.39 6.19 6.99
CA TRP A 53 -2.70 6.66 5.65
C TRP A 53 -3.74 7.75 5.86
N ARG A 54 -3.36 9.01 5.63
CA ARG A 54 -4.28 10.13 5.73
C ARG A 54 -5.22 10.01 4.56
N VAL A 55 -6.23 9.16 4.72
CA VAL A 55 -7.36 9.08 3.82
C VAL A 55 -8.09 10.41 4.02
N THR A 56 -7.84 11.34 3.12
CA THR A 56 -8.64 12.56 3.05
C THR A 56 -10.01 12.21 2.48
N ASP A 57 -10.99 13.06 2.71
CA ASP A 57 -12.33 12.88 2.11
C ASP A 57 -12.30 12.86 0.57
N ALA A 58 -11.20 13.27 -0.08
CA ALA A 58 -10.99 13.15 -1.52
C ALA A 58 -11.10 11.71 -2.05
N VAL A 59 -10.84 10.70 -1.22
CA VAL A 59 -11.07 9.28 -1.59
C VAL A 59 -12.57 8.97 -1.72
N ARG A 60 -13.41 9.61 -0.89
CA ARG A 60 -14.88 9.49 -0.94
C ARG A 60 -15.49 10.34 -2.04
N ASP A 61 -14.80 11.43 -2.44
CA ASP A 61 -15.22 12.35 -3.49
C ASP A 61 -14.91 11.86 -4.92
N ARG A 62 -14.66 10.55 -5.10
CA ARG A 62 -14.48 9.95 -6.43
C ARG A 62 -15.73 9.95 -7.31
N HIS A 63 -16.83 10.60 -6.87
CA HIS A 63 -18.11 10.74 -7.57
C HIS A 63 -18.38 9.56 -8.51
N PHE A 64 -18.59 8.38 -7.91
CA PHE A 64 -18.87 7.19 -8.68
C PHE A 64 -20.09 7.43 -9.57
N CYS A 65 -19.88 7.38 -10.87
CA CYS A 65 -20.91 7.54 -11.88
C CYS A 65 -21.14 6.17 -12.52
N ALA A 66 -22.35 5.65 -12.33
CA ALA A 66 -22.78 4.42 -12.96
C ALA A 66 -22.72 4.58 -14.49
N GLY A 67 -22.03 3.66 -15.17
CA GLY A 67 -21.88 3.69 -16.63
C GLY A 67 -20.73 4.54 -17.18
N CYS A 68 -19.90 5.16 -16.33
CA CYS A 68 -18.71 5.85 -16.79
C CYS A 68 -17.52 4.89 -17.00
N GLY A 69 -16.80 5.04 -18.11
CA GLY A 69 -15.58 4.28 -18.42
C GLY A 69 -14.35 4.64 -17.59
N GLY A 70 -14.47 5.54 -16.59
CA GLY A 70 -13.37 5.88 -15.68
C GLY A 70 -12.32 6.85 -16.24
N THR A 71 -12.51 7.39 -17.45
CA THR A 71 -11.60 8.37 -18.07
C THR A 71 -11.51 9.70 -17.33
N CYS A 72 -12.48 10.01 -16.46
CA CYS A 72 -12.46 11.20 -15.59
C CYS A 72 -11.54 11.06 -14.35
N VAL A 73 -11.06 9.85 -14.01
CA VAL A 73 -10.27 9.63 -12.79
C VAL A 73 -8.90 10.32 -12.91
N GLY A 74 -8.54 11.15 -11.92
CA GLY A 74 -7.25 11.85 -11.86
C GLY A 74 -7.15 13.12 -12.71
N GLN A 75 -8.24 13.53 -13.38
CA GLN A 75 -8.27 14.72 -14.24
C GLN A 75 -8.91 15.95 -13.56
N ALA A 76 -9.28 15.86 -12.29
CA ALA A 76 -9.96 16.92 -11.52
C ALA A 76 -11.23 17.50 -12.19
N ILE A 77 -11.87 16.71 -13.07
CA ILE A 77 -13.14 17.05 -13.74
C ILE A 77 -14.26 16.20 -13.16
N SER A 78 -15.44 16.78 -12.96
CA SER A 78 -16.63 16.02 -12.60
C SER A 78 -17.12 15.24 -13.83
N CYS A 79 -17.49 13.97 -13.62
CA CYS A 79 -17.95 13.10 -14.71
C CYS A 79 -19.31 13.55 -15.31
N CYS A 80 -19.95 14.59 -14.73
CA CYS A 80 -21.17 15.23 -15.24
C CYS A 80 -20.94 16.54 -16.02
N SER A 81 -19.69 16.93 -16.34
CA SER A 81 -19.48 18.00 -17.30
C SER A 81 -19.88 17.52 -18.70
N ALA A 82 -20.69 18.32 -19.40
CA ALA A 82 -21.64 17.95 -20.46
C ALA A 82 -21.13 17.21 -21.72
N TRP A 83 -19.85 16.81 -21.76
CA TRP A 83 -19.19 16.24 -22.94
C TRP A 83 -18.83 14.75 -22.81
N LEU A 84 -18.98 14.12 -21.64
CA LEU A 84 -18.53 12.73 -21.40
C LEU A 84 -19.63 11.73 -20.99
N CYS A 85 -20.86 12.17 -20.76
CA CYS A 85 -21.98 11.26 -20.56
C CYS A 85 -22.47 10.77 -21.93
N GLY A 86 -21.77 9.79 -22.48
CA GLY A 86 -22.14 9.11 -23.71
C GLY A 86 -23.57 8.58 -23.60
N THR A 87 -24.40 9.01 -24.53
CA THR A 87 -25.74 8.50 -24.76
C THR A 87 -25.72 7.00 -24.98
N THR A 88 -26.31 6.23 -24.07
CA THR A 88 -26.99 4.98 -24.43
C THR A 88 -28.35 4.97 -23.74
N SER A 89 -29.31 5.61 -24.42
CA SER A 89 -30.68 5.15 -24.41
C SER A 89 -30.69 3.74 -25.01
N GLU A 90 -30.98 2.71 -24.22
CA GLU A 90 -31.56 1.48 -24.75
C GLU A 90 -32.76 1.13 -23.86
N LYS A 91 -33.95 1.19 -24.48
CA LYS A 91 -35.24 0.83 -23.90
C LYS A 91 -35.26 -0.64 -23.50
N ARG A 92 -35.77 -0.94 -22.30
CA ARG A 92 -36.77 -2.02 -22.13
C ARG A 92 -37.67 -1.71 -20.95
#